data_AF-A0A650G360-F1
#
_entry.id   AF-A0A650G360-F1
#
_cell.length_a   1.000
_cell.length_b   1.000
_cell.length_c   1.000
_cell.angle_alpha   90.00
_cell.angle_beta   90.00
_cell.angle_gamma   90.00
#
_symmetry.space_group_name_H-M   'P 1'
#
loop_
_entity.id
_entity.type
_entity.pdbx_description
1 polymer ?
#
loop_
_entity_poly.entity_id
_entity_poly.type
_entity_poly.pdbx_seq_one_letter_code
_entity_poly.pdbx_strand_id
1 'polypeptide(L)'
;MQQNKLTFESENLVVDYISFNIQGLGGRKQVERIAKYFFQILGFNSTFAKGSTGKEEDLFFDLRNQHQVSFRYYLYASEYTTYWSGTKVDFSGKNATQFYTLIKQQKFDWNIFDLSSTSLGRFDYYYFRSITDEHNDDKLKYFMQSSCDKILTNYKRRKATFGREETGYVTRIGSRTSSNYYRIYHTEQGLKFELELKNPLVKSFQSFLFNNQIEIFERKLALHFYKLSTNQTEINSPYTDWLVSWLREIIQKPDQNILETTYLENHRLLSFTERELIYNLFRVLAFLKSYEGKRKPTMINRDSYSTISFPLADLVNYLHMSKKNKRHIQKVSKMLQDFISLEPIIQTFSDTHFQALVFFTNVKVLPRGRISIVSMTLAEQLFSYNFPFYLTSYFNQWNNKYEFHVQFEILLIMSTLSLQKQLQVQQFLEQFNISNKKQTDIKRLIIK
;
A
#
# COMPACT_ATOMS: atom_id res chain seq x y z
N MET A 1 -15.78 -4.25 -15.24
CA MET A 1 -15.07 -3.77 -14.03
C MET A 1 -15.95 -4.00 -12.81
N GLN A 2 -15.59 -4.93 -11.92
CA GLN A 2 -16.14 -4.92 -10.56
C GLN A 2 -15.44 -3.80 -9.79
N GLN A 3 -16.20 -2.85 -9.24
CA GLN A 3 -15.66 -1.89 -8.28
C GLN A 3 -15.06 -2.69 -7.12
N ASN A 4 -13.75 -2.56 -6.85
CA ASN A 4 -13.13 -3.18 -5.67
C ASN A 4 -13.92 -2.72 -4.43
N LYS A 5 -14.72 -3.61 -3.87
CA LYS A 5 -15.47 -3.37 -2.64
C LYS A 5 -14.48 -3.46 -1.49
N LEU A 6 -13.92 -2.33 -1.06
CA LEU A 6 -13.02 -2.21 0.10
C LEU A 6 -13.84 -2.36 1.39
N THR A 7 -14.21 -3.58 1.73
CA THR A 7 -14.94 -3.94 2.96
C THR A 7 -13.97 -4.37 4.03
N PHE A 8 -14.33 -4.28 5.31
CA PHE A 8 -13.45 -4.77 6.37
C PHE A 8 -13.11 -6.26 6.22
N GLU A 9 -14.04 -7.05 5.69
CA GLU A 9 -13.81 -8.47 5.42
C GLU A 9 -12.79 -8.68 4.28
N SER A 10 -12.94 -8.00 3.14
CA SER A 10 -11.96 -8.09 2.03
C SER A 10 -10.58 -7.59 2.41
N GLU A 11 -10.52 -6.59 3.30
CA GLU A 11 -9.27 -5.97 3.75
C GLU A 11 -8.67 -6.65 4.99
N ASN A 12 -9.29 -7.70 5.54
CA ASN A 12 -8.88 -8.36 6.79
C ASN A 12 -8.75 -7.39 7.98
N LEU A 13 -9.63 -6.39 8.06
CA LEU A 13 -9.73 -5.45 9.16
C LEU A 13 -10.75 -5.93 10.19
N VAL A 14 -10.35 -5.96 11.45
CA VAL A 14 -11.18 -6.44 12.55
C VAL A 14 -11.45 -5.31 13.54
N VAL A 15 -12.72 -5.13 13.90
CA VAL A 15 -13.14 -4.15 14.92
C VAL A 15 -12.82 -4.69 16.30
N ASP A 16 -12.16 -3.86 17.11
CA ASP A 16 -11.71 -4.20 18.47
C ASP A 16 -12.31 -3.30 19.56
N TYR A 17 -12.81 -2.11 19.19
CA TYR A 17 -13.51 -1.25 20.15
C TYR A 17 -14.55 -0.37 19.46
N ILE A 18 -15.73 -0.26 20.05
CA ILE A 18 -16.75 0.72 19.65
C ILE A 18 -17.30 1.37 20.92
N SER A 19 -17.47 2.70 20.90
CA SER A 19 -18.23 3.37 21.95
C SER A 19 -19.09 4.51 21.43
N PHE A 20 -20.19 4.75 22.14
CA PHE A 20 -21.11 5.84 21.90
C PHE A 20 -21.18 6.73 23.14
N ASN A 21 -21.27 8.04 22.92
CA ASN A 21 -21.49 9.03 23.96
C ASN A 21 -22.91 9.57 23.80
N ILE A 22 -23.76 9.33 24.80
CA ILE A 22 -25.16 9.78 24.85
C ILE A 22 -25.25 10.95 25.82
N GLN A 23 -25.42 12.16 25.30
CA GLN A 23 -25.48 13.38 26.08
C GLN A 23 -26.80 13.48 26.85
N GLY A 24 -26.74 13.88 28.12
CA GLY A 24 -27.95 14.11 28.93
C GLY A 24 -28.67 12.85 29.40
N LEU A 25 -28.21 11.64 29.04
CA LEU A 25 -28.72 10.38 29.60
C LEU A 25 -28.29 10.28 31.08
N GLY A 26 -29.15 10.77 31.96
CA GLY A 26 -28.80 11.13 33.34
C GLY A 26 -29.15 10.10 34.41
N GLY A 27 -29.91 9.06 34.06
CA GLY A 27 -30.56 8.21 35.05
C GLY A 27 -30.36 6.71 34.82
N ARG A 28 -30.13 5.97 35.89
CA ARG A 28 -30.05 4.50 35.89
C ARG A 28 -31.25 3.85 35.17
N LYS A 29 -32.47 4.35 35.40
CA LYS A 29 -33.68 3.85 34.71
C LYS A 29 -33.65 3.99 33.18
N GLN A 30 -33.05 5.07 32.67
CA GLN A 30 -32.93 5.27 31.23
C GLN A 30 -31.87 4.35 30.63
N VAL A 31 -30.76 4.17 31.35
CA VAL A 31 -29.72 3.19 31.00
C VAL A 31 -30.26 1.77 31.01
N GLU A 32 -31.06 1.41 32.03
CA GLU A 32 -31.70 0.09 32.15
C GLU A 32 -32.60 -0.23 30.96
N ARG A 33 -33.29 0.76 30.38
CA ARG A 33 -34.08 0.54 29.15
C ARG A 33 -33.22 0.09 27.99
N ILE A 34 -32.09 0.77 27.76
CA ILE A 34 -31.15 0.45 26.68
C ILE A 34 -30.47 -0.91 26.98
N ALA A 35 -29.98 -1.10 28.21
CA ALA A 35 -29.34 -2.33 28.64
C ALA A 35 -30.28 -3.55 28.51
N LYS A 36 -31.57 -3.39 28.80
CA LYS A 36 -32.58 -4.44 28.62
C LYS A 36 -32.74 -4.83 27.15
N TYR A 37 -32.69 -3.89 26.22
CA TYR A 37 -32.69 -4.19 24.78
C TYR A 37 -31.46 -5.02 24.39
N PHE A 38 -30.25 -4.60 24.81
CA PHE A 38 -29.02 -5.35 24.57
C PHE A 38 -29.08 -6.78 25.14
N PHE A 39 -29.63 -6.93 26.34
CA PHE A 39 -29.77 -8.22 27.00
C PHE A 39 -30.80 -9.14 26.33
N GLN A 40 -32.03 -8.65 26.14
CA GLN A 40 -33.14 -9.49 25.68
C GLN A 40 -33.13 -9.74 24.17
N ILE A 41 -32.68 -8.76 23.37
CA ILE A 41 -32.75 -8.83 21.90
C ILE A 41 -31.42 -9.27 21.31
N LEU A 42 -30.29 -8.83 21.88
CA LEU A 42 -28.96 -9.05 21.30
C LEU A 42 -28.12 -10.06 22.08
N GLY A 43 -28.56 -10.52 23.26
CA GLY A 43 -27.85 -11.51 24.07
C GLY A 43 -26.58 -10.98 24.74
N PHE A 44 -26.53 -9.68 25.07
CA PHE A 44 -25.41 -9.08 25.78
C PHE A 44 -25.71 -8.96 27.27
N ASN A 45 -24.82 -9.44 28.13
CA ASN A 45 -24.77 -9.01 29.51
C ASN A 45 -24.46 -7.51 29.58
N SER A 46 -24.83 -6.86 30.68
CA SER A 46 -24.63 -5.41 30.80
C SER A 46 -24.14 -5.02 32.18
N THR A 47 -23.21 -4.08 32.20
CA THR A 47 -22.64 -3.53 33.43
C THR A 47 -22.86 -2.03 33.50
N PHE A 48 -22.82 -1.48 34.71
CA PHE A 48 -22.97 -0.07 34.98
C PHE A 48 -21.94 0.43 35.97
N ALA A 49 -21.42 1.63 35.73
CA ALA A 49 -20.54 2.33 36.66
C ALA A 49 -20.82 3.83 36.65
N LYS A 50 -20.60 4.50 37.80
CA LYS A 50 -20.67 5.96 37.93
C LYS A 50 -19.28 6.59 37.97
N GLY A 51 -19.00 7.51 37.05
CA GLY A 51 -17.70 8.17 36.92
C GLY A 51 -16.62 7.27 36.34
N SER A 52 -15.40 7.82 36.22
CA SER A 52 -14.23 7.11 35.67
C SER A 52 -13.71 6.01 36.59
N THR A 53 -13.87 6.17 37.91
CA THR A 53 -13.34 5.26 38.95
C THR A 53 -14.43 4.49 39.70
N GLY A 54 -15.69 4.66 39.31
CA GLY A 54 -16.80 3.94 39.94
C GLY A 54 -16.67 2.44 39.82
N LYS A 55 -17.05 1.74 40.89
CA LYS A 55 -17.18 0.28 40.89
C LYS A 55 -18.23 -0.13 39.87
N GLU A 56 -17.86 -1.10 39.04
CA GLU A 56 -18.73 -1.69 38.04
C GLU A 56 -19.66 -2.71 38.70
N GLU A 57 -20.95 -2.63 38.39
CA GLU A 57 -22.00 -3.53 38.86
C GLU A 57 -22.75 -4.13 37.67
N ASP A 58 -23.23 -5.36 37.81
CA ASP A 58 -24.08 -5.96 36.78
C ASP A 58 -25.47 -5.31 36.77
N LEU A 59 -25.97 -4.97 35.59
CA LEU A 59 -27.36 -4.56 35.36
C LEU A 59 -28.23 -5.75 34.95
N PHE A 60 -27.81 -6.47 33.92
CA PHE A 60 -28.47 -7.68 33.45
C PHE A 60 -27.41 -8.73 33.13
N PHE A 61 -27.60 -9.94 33.64
CA PHE A 61 -26.62 -11.01 33.55
C PHE A 61 -27.29 -12.38 33.33
N ASP A 62 -26.73 -13.15 32.41
CA ASP A 62 -27.02 -14.56 32.17
C ASP A 62 -25.71 -15.28 31.82
N LEU A 63 -25.46 -16.43 32.45
CA LEU A 63 -24.27 -17.26 32.21
C LEU A 63 -24.19 -17.80 30.77
N ARG A 64 -25.33 -17.85 30.06
CA ARG A 64 -25.40 -18.31 28.67
C ARG A 64 -24.93 -17.24 27.66
N ASN A 65 -24.94 -15.98 28.06
CA ASN A 65 -24.50 -14.88 27.20
C ASN A 65 -22.97 -14.82 27.16
N GLN A 66 -22.41 -14.77 25.95
CA GLN A 66 -20.95 -14.74 25.74
C GLN A 66 -20.38 -13.32 25.55
N HIS A 67 -21.25 -12.32 25.51
CA HIS A 67 -20.88 -10.94 25.22
C HIS A 67 -21.42 -9.97 26.28
N GLN A 68 -20.75 -8.83 26.43
CA GLN A 68 -21.09 -7.81 27.42
C GLN A 68 -20.97 -6.39 26.84
N VAL A 69 -21.85 -5.50 27.30
CA VAL A 69 -21.81 -4.05 27.06
C VAL A 69 -21.61 -3.30 28.37
N SER A 70 -20.71 -2.32 28.40
CA SER A 70 -20.48 -1.49 29.59
C SER A 70 -21.14 -0.12 29.45
N PHE A 71 -21.86 0.29 30.48
CA PHE A 71 -22.46 1.62 30.60
C PHE A 71 -21.76 2.41 31.69
N ARG A 72 -21.16 3.54 31.32
CA ARG A 72 -20.50 4.43 32.28
C ARG A 72 -21.16 5.79 32.29
N TYR A 73 -21.77 6.13 33.41
CA TYR A 73 -22.48 7.38 33.60
C TYR A 73 -21.56 8.45 34.20
N TYR A 74 -21.57 9.65 33.63
CA TYR A 74 -20.80 10.80 34.08
C TYR A 74 -21.74 11.93 34.47
N LEU A 75 -21.53 12.48 35.67
CA LEU A 75 -22.16 13.70 36.13
C LEU A 75 -21.22 14.87 35.89
N TYR A 76 -21.76 15.98 35.38
CA TYR A 76 -21.01 17.23 35.38
C TYR A 76 -20.69 17.62 36.83
N ALA A 77 -19.41 17.73 37.14
CA ALA A 77 -18.95 18.21 38.42
C ALA A 77 -17.62 18.94 38.22
N SER A 78 -17.68 20.28 38.28
CA SER A 78 -16.53 21.18 38.05
C SER A 78 -15.38 20.92 39.04
N GLU A 79 -15.70 20.41 40.22
CA GLU A 79 -14.76 20.04 41.28
C GLU A 79 -13.94 18.78 40.96
N TYR A 80 -14.42 17.92 40.05
CA TYR A 80 -13.81 16.63 39.69
C TYR A 80 -13.32 16.58 38.24
N THR A 81 -13.08 17.72 37.58
CA THR A 81 -12.62 17.84 36.18
C THR A 81 -13.52 17.17 35.13
N THR A 82 -14.78 16.86 35.47
CA THR A 82 -15.72 16.20 34.57
C THR A 82 -16.59 17.25 33.87
N TYR A 83 -16.20 17.61 32.65
CA TYR A 83 -16.82 18.68 31.84
C TYR A 83 -17.98 18.20 30.94
N TRP A 84 -18.45 16.96 31.12
CA TRP A 84 -19.51 16.37 30.30
C TRP A 84 -20.47 15.54 31.16
N SER A 85 -21.77 15.69 30.90
CA SER A 85 -22.84 14.93 31.55
C SER A 85 -23.52 14.02 30.54
N GLY A 86 -23.54 12.72 30.83
CA GLY A 86 -24.14 11.72 29.95
C GLY A 86 -23.61 10.31 30.22
N THR A 87 -23.98 9.37 29.34
CA THR A 87 -23.57 7.97 29.44
C THR A 87 -22.71 7.59 28.26
N LYS A 88 -21.56 6.98 28.56
CA LYS A 88 -20.76 6.26 27.59
C LYS A 88 -21.23 4.81 27.54
N VAL A 89 -21.48 4.30 26.33
CA VAL A 89 -21.77 2.89 26.07
C VAL A 89 -20.59 2.32 25.32
N ASP A 90 -19.94 1.27 25.82
CA ASP A 90 -18.78 0.71 25.17
C ASP A 90 -18.72 -0.82 25.08
N PHE A 91 -18.11 -1.24 23.98
CA PHE A 91 -17.86 -2.62 23.59
C PHE A 91 -16.36 -2.76 23.32
N SER A 92 -15.73 -3.74 23.95
CA SER A 92 -14.29 -4.00 23.83
C SER A 92 -14.00 -5.42 23.34
N GLY A 93 -12.92 -5.57 22.58
CA GLY A 93 -12.47 -6.83 22.00
C GLY A 93 -13.59 -7.58 21.27
N LYS A 94 -13.80 -8.84 21.64
CA LYS A 94 -14.82 -9.71 21.06
C LYS A 94 -16.25 -9.16 21.17
N ASN A 95 -16.54 -8.33 22.18
CA ASN A 95 -17.85 -7.68 22.31
C ASN A 95 -18.06 -6.65 21.19
N ALA A 96 -17.01 -5.90 20.83
CA ALA A 96 -17.05 -4.93 19.74
C ALA A 96 -17.21 -5.63 18.39
N THR A 97 -16.46 -6.71 18.17
CA THR A 97 -16.56 -7.52 16.95
C THR A 97 -17.98 -8.08 16.77
N GLN A 98 -18.56 -8.66 17.82
CA GLN A 98 -19.92 -9.19 17.75
C GLN A 98 -20.96 -8.09 17.53
N PHE A 99 -20.87 -6.99 18.28
CA PHE A 99 -21.81 -5.88 18.14
C PHE A 99 -21.77 -5.28 16.73
N TYR A 100 -20.57 -5.08 16.19
CA TYR A 100 -20.40 -4.61 14.82
C TYR A 100 -20.98 -5.60 13.80
N THR A 101 -20.82 -6.91 14.02
CA THR A 101 -21.43 -7.96 13.17
C THR A 101 -22.95 -7.85 13.15
N LEU A 102 -23.59 -7.58 14.29
CA LEU A 102 -25.03 -7.35 14.37
C LEU A 102 -25.46 -6.09 13.63
N ILE A 103 -24.67 -5.02 13.67
CA ILE A 103 -24.90 -3.81 12.86
C ILE A 103 -24.81 -4.16 11.36
N LYS A 104 -23.78 -4.88 10.92
CA LYS A 104 -23.63 -5.30 9.51
C LYS A 104 -24.83 -6.12 9.02
N GLN A 105 -25.37 -6.97 9.89
CA GLN A 105 -26.55 -7.78 9.62
C GLN A 105 -27.87 -7.02 9.74
N GLN A 106 -27.83 -5.71 10.00
CA GLN A 106 -29.00 -4.84 10.22
C GLN A 106 -29.92 -5.34 11.34
N LYS A 107 -29.35 -6.02 12.35
CA LYS A 107 -30.09 -6.53 13.52
C LYS A 107 -30.15 -5.53 14.68
N PHE A 108 -29.43 -4.41 14.56
CA PHE A 108 -29.44 -3.34 15.55
C PHE A 108 -30.45 -2.25 15.19
N ASP A 109 -31.39 -1.98 16.10
CA ASP A 109 -32.35 -0.90 15.95
C ASP A 109 -31.79 0.40 16.53
N TRP A 110 -31.35 1.31 15.65
CA TRP A 110 -30.81 2.61 16.03
C TRP A 110 -31.79 3.48 16.83
N ASN A 111 -33.10 3.22 16.76
CA ASN A 111 -34.11 3.98 17.52
C ASN A 111 -34.03 3.77 19.03
N ILE A 112 -33.26 2.77 19.49
CA ILE A 112 -32.96 2.61 20.92
C ILE A 112 -32.12 3.79 21.46
N PHE A 113 -31.39 4.47 20.57
CA PHE A 113 -30.65 5.69 20.87
C PHE A 113 -31.40 6.92 20.36
N ASP A 114 -31.35 8.00 21.13
CA ASP A 114 -31.66 9.32 20.61
C ASP A 114 -30.44 9.82 19.80
N LEU A 115 -30.50 9.68 18.47
CA LEU A 115 -29.41 10.06 17.58
C LEU A 115 -29.13 11.57 17.56
N SER A 116 -30.04 12.41 18.06
CA SER A 116 -29.79 13.85 18.20
C SER A 116 -28.82 14.17 19.34
N SER A 117 -28.76 13.31 20.37
CA SER A 117 -27.88 13.43 21.54
C SER A 117 -26.78 12.36 21.60
N THR A 118 -26.76 11.42 20.65
CA THR A 118 -25.79 10.32 20.58
C THR A 118 -24.71 10.59 19.54
N SER A 119 -23.45 10.34 19.89
CA SER A 119 -22.33 10.41 18.95
C SER A 119 -21.42 9.21 19.04
N LEU A 120 -20.79 8.84 17.93
CA LEU A 120 -19.72 7.84 17.92
C LEU A 120 -18.52 8.43 18.67
N GLY A 121 -18.12 7.80 19.78
CA GLY A 121 -17.11 8.31 20.71
C GLY A 121 -15.70 7.82 20.41
N ARG A 122 -15.56 6.52 20.13
CA ARG A 122 -14.29 5.86 19.79
C ARG A 122 -14.56 4.67 18.89
N PHE A 123 -13.65 4.45 17.95
CA PHE A 123 -13.68 3.30 17.06
C PHE A 123 -12.26 2.79 16.85
N ASP A 124 -11.99 1.55 17.29
CA ASP A 124 -10.70 0.91 17.13
C ASP A 124 -10.83 -0.33 16.28
N TYR A 125 -9.86 -0.53 15.41
CA TYR A 125 -9.80 -1.65 14.50
C TYR A 125 -8.35 -1.92 14.11
N TYR A 126 -8.07 -3.16 13.73
CA TYR A 126 -6.71 -3.59 13.41
C TYR A 126 -6.64 -4.48 12.18
N TYR A 127 -5.46 -4.49 11.58
CA TYR A 127 -5.00 -5.55 10.69
C TYR A 127 -4.09 -6.49 11.47
N PHE A 128 -4.30 -7.79 11.34
CA PHE A 128 -3.44 -8.80 11.96
C PHE A 128 -2.58 -9.49 10.92
N ARG A 129 -1.26 -9.45 11.11
CA ARG A 129 -0.28 -10.14 10.28
C ARG A 129 0.29 -11.32 11.04
N SER A 130 -0.09 -12.53 10.66
CA SER A 130 0.52 -13.75 11.19
C SER A 130 2.01 -13.81 10.85
N ILE A 131 2.82 -14.37 11.76
CA ILE A 131 4.23 -14.66 11.50
C ILE A 131 4.42 -16.17 11.65
N THR A 132 4.63 -16.86 10.53
CA THR A 132 4.70 -18.33 10.45
C THR A 132 6.12 -18.89 10.48
N ASP A 133 7.13 -18.04 10.23
CA ASP A 133 8.53 -18.46 10.12
C ASP A 133 9.27 -18.28 11.45
N GLU A 134 10.41 -18.98 11.60
CA GLU A 134 11.32 -18.79 12.74
C GLU A 134 11.64 -17.31 12.92
N HIS A 135 11.14 -16.76 14.02
CA HIS A 135 11.15 -15.34 14.32
C HIS A 135 12.60 -14.85 14.42
N ASN A 136 12.98 -13.92 13.55
CA ASN A 136 14.21 -13.16 13.75
C ASN A 136 13.85 -11.90 14.57
N ASP A 137 14.01 -12.02 15.88
CA ASP A 137 13.72 -10.97 16.87
C ASP A 137 14.41 -9.64 16.52
N ASP A 138 15.67 -9.71 16.03
CA ASP A 138 16.43 -8.53 15.61
C ASP A 138 15.79 -7.82 14.42
N LYS A 139 15.30 -8.56 13.42
CA LYS A 139 14.58 -7.98 12.27
C LYS A 139 13.29 -7.31 12.69
N LEU A 140 12.54 -7.92 13.61
CA LEU A 140 11.30 -7.34 14.12
C LEU A 140 11.59 -6.04 14.88
N LYS A 141 12.53 -6.09 15.82
CA LYS A 141 12.98 -4.93 16.58
C LYS A 141 13.42 -3.80 15.66
N TYR A 142 14.22 -4.12 14.65
CA TYR A 142 14.66 -3.14 13.65
C TYR A 142 13.47 -2.51 12.92
N PHE A 143 12.55 -3.31 12.39
CA PHE A 143 11.35 -2.79 11.72
C PHE A 143 10.52 -1.84 12.60
N MET A 144 10.27 -2.23 13.85
CA MET A 144 9.45 -1.46 14.78
C MET A 144 10.13 -0.15 15.18
N GLN A 145 11.45 -0.18 15.40
CA GLN A 145 12.27 1.01 15.65
C GLN A 145 12.32 1.91 14.41
N SER A 146 12.60 1.39 13.22
CA SER A 146 12.66 2.17 11.97
C SER A 146 11.33 2.85 11.65
N SER A 147 10.20 2.17 11.93
CA SER A 147 8.87 2.79 11.79
C SER A 147 8.69 3.98 12.74
N CYS A 148 9.21 3.88 13.97
CA CYS A 148 9.22 4.98 14.94
C CYS A 148 10.11 6.14 14.46
N ASP A 149 11.34 5.83 14.05
CA ASP A 149 12.33 6.82 13.60
C ASP A 149 11.85 7.59 12.38
N LYS A 150 11.22 6.91 11.41
CA LYS A 150 10.58 7.54 10.24
C LYS A 150 9.62 8.65 10.65
N ILE A 151 8.83 8.46 11.70
CA ILE A 151 7.91 9.49 12.20
C ILE A 151 8.66 10.65 12.84
N LEU A 152 9.65 10.36 13.68
CA LEU A 152 10.43 11.38 14.37
C LEU A 152 11.22 12.25 13.38
N THR A 153 11.73 11.66 12.29
CA THR A 153 12.42 12.37 11.21
C THR A 153 11.47 13.22 10.37
N ASN A 154 10.34 12.64 9.93
CA ASN A 154 9.44 13.33 8.99
C ASN A 154 8.50 14.34 9.67
N TYR A 155 8.27 14.21 10.97
CA TYR A 155 7.30 15.02 11.70
C TYR A 155 7.84 15.49 13.05
N LYS A 156 8.56 16.62 13.05
CA LYS A 156 9.20 17.23 14.23
C LYS A 156 8.32 17.38 15.49
N ARG A 157 6.99 17.46 15.32
CA ARG A 157 6.02 17.66 16.42
C ARG A 157 5.22 16.41 16.78
N ARG A 158 5.35 15.29 16.04
CA ARG A 158 4.62 14.06 16.36
C ARG A 158 5.37 13.28 17.44
N LYS A 159 4.60 12.70 18.36
CA LYS A 159 5.10 11.76 19.34
C LYS A 159 5.13 10.38 18.70
N ALA A 160 6.28 9.71 18.76
CA ALA A 160 6.40 8.30 18.46
C ALA A 160 7.34 7.67 19.49
N THR A 161 6.99 6.47 19.95
CA THR A 161 7.82 5.72 20.91
C THR A 161 7.89 4.26 20.52
N PHE A 162 9.05 3.66 20.75
CA PHE A 162 9.29 2.23 20.65
C PHE A 162 9.75 1.71 22.01
N GLY A 163 9.28 0.52 22.40
CA GLY A 163 9.68 -0.11 23.65
C GLY A 163 9.28 -1.59 23.70
N ARG A 164 9.62 -2.23 24.82
CA ARG A 164 9.23 -3.61 25.14
C ARG A 164 8.30 -3.61 26.34
N GLU A 165 7.19 -4.33 26.22
CA GLU A 165 6.24 -4.61 27.29
C GLU A 165 6.25 -6.10 27.61
N GLU A 166 5.48 -6.53 28.61
CA GLU A 166 5.39 -7.93 29.02
C GLU A 166 5.02 -8.87 27.86
N THR A 167 4.16 -8.40 26.96
CA THR A 167 3.66 -9.16 25.81
C THR A 167 4.54 -9.05 24.56
N GLY A 168 5.61 -8.25 24.60
CA GLY A 168 6.54 -8.09 23.48
C GLY A 168 6.79 -6.63 23.08
N TYR A 169 7.31 -6.43 21.87
CA TYR A 169 7.63 -5.10 21.35
C TYR A 169 6.38 -4.31 20.99
N VAL A 170 6.44 -2.99 21.22
CA VAL A 170 5.35 -2.06 20.89
C VAL A 170 5.90 -0.75 20.35
N THR A 171 5.40 -0.35 19.19
CA THR A 171 5.56 1.00 18.60
C THR A 171 4.25 1.76 18.72
N ARG A 172 4.31 2.99 19.23
CA ARG A 172 3.17 3.88 19.43
C ARG A 172 3.39 5.16 18.66
N ILE A 173 2.43 5.57 17.84
CA ILE A 173 2.51 6.77 17.01
C ILE A 173 1.30 7.66 17.33
N GLY A 174 1.57 8.89 17.77
CA GLY A 174 0.59 9.81 18.34
C GLY A 174 0.50 9.72 19.86
N SER A 175 -0.60 10.23 20.43
CA SER A 175 -0.89 10.14 21.85
C SER A 175 -2.28 9.55 22.08
N ARG A 176 -2.55 8.98 23.26
CA ARG A 176 -3.90 8.49 23.61
C ARG A 176 -4.99 9.59 23.61
N THR A 177 -4.57 10.85 23.60
CA THR A 177 -5.44 12.04 23.50
C THR A 177 -5.67 12.49 22.06
N SER A 178 -4.87 12.03 21.08
CA SER A 178 -5.04 12.42 19.69
C SER A 178 -6.19 11.67 19.02
N SER A 179 -6.77 12.30 17.99
CA SER A 179 -7.88 11.73 17.21
C SER A 179 -7.50 10.50 16.39
N ASN A 180 -6.21 10.32 16.14
CA ASN A 180 -5.61 9.14 15.52
C ASN A 180 -4.49 8.66 16.44
N TYR A 181 -4.65 7.49 17.03
CA TYR A 181 -3.58 6.84 17.79
C TYR A 181 -3.31 5.48 17.17
N TYR A 182 -2.09 5.28 16.70
CA TYR A 182 -1.72 4.09 15.95
C TYR A 182 -0.68 3.29 16.70
N ARG A 183 -0.83 1.97 16.69
CA ARG A 183 0.03 1.05 17.42
C ARG A 183 0.41 -0.13 16.55
N ILE A 184 1.65 -0.55 16.68
CA ILE A 184 2.14 -1.82 16.16
C ILE A 184 2.60 -2.59 17.39
N TYR A 185 2.05 -3.76 17.64
CA TYR A 185 2.47 -4.56 18.78
C TYR A 185 2.57 -6.04 18.46
N HIS A 186 3.56 -6.66 19.08
CA HIS A 186 3.80 -8.08 19.02
C HIS A 186 2.80 -8.85 19.88
N THR A 187 2.36 -9.99 19.37
CA THR A 187 1.52 -10.98 20.04
C THR A 187 2.11 -12.36 19.78
N GLU A 188 1.69 -13.37 20.53
CA GLU A 188 2.20 -14.76 20.36
C GLU A 188 2.07 -15.30 18.93
N GLN A 189 1.09 -14.82 18.17
CA GLN A 189 0.74 -15.35 16.85
C GLN A 189 1.21 -14.44 15.70
N GLY A 190 1.73 -13.24 15.98
CA GLY A 190 2.09 -12.27 14.95
C GLY A 190 1.99 -10.81 15.40
N LEU A 191 1.81 -9.90 14.44
CA LEU A 191 1.77 -8.46 14.67
C LEU A 191 0.36 -7.89 14.48
N LYS A 192 -0.06 -7.05 15.41
CA LYS A 192 -1.27 -6.23 15.27
C LYS A 192 -0.91 -4.80 14.92
N PHE A 193 -1.51 -4.32 13.83
CA PHE A 193 -1.49 -2.94 13.38
C PHE A 193 -2.84 -2.32 13.72
N GLU A 194 -2.89 -1.58 14.82
CA GLU A 194 -4.14 -1.10 15.41
C GLU A 194 -4.27 0.41 15.27
N LEU A 195 -5.44 0.86 14.85
CA LEU A 195 -5.80 2.27 14.75
C LEU A 195 -6.98 2.57 15.67
N GLU A 196 -6.73 3.47 16.61
CA GLU A 196 -7.73 4.04 17.52
C GLU A 196 -8.15 5.43 17.03
N LEU A 197 -9.45 5.56 16.72
CA LEU A 197 -10.07 6.81 16.28
C LEU A 197 -10.91 7.45 17.38
N LYS A 198 -10.69 8.75 17.62
CA LYS A 198 -11.37 9.55 18.65
C LYS A 198 -11.71 10.96 18.14
N ASN A 199 -12.39 11.75 18.98
CA ASN A 199 -12.60 13.20 18.80
C ASN A 199 -13.38 13.52 17.48
N PRO A 200 -13.39 14.75 16.92
CA PRO A 200 -14.19 15.06 15.73
C PRO A 200 -13.92 14.15 14.52
N LEU A 201 -12.76 13.48 14.45
CA LEU A 201 -12.44 12.60 13.33
C LEU A 201 -13.36 11.38 13.29
N VAL A 202 -13.56 10.68 14.40
CA VAL A 202 -14.46 9.52 14.41
C VAL A 202 -15.90 9.94 14.10
N LYS A 203 -16.31 11.14 14.54
CA LYS A 203 -17.61 11.75 14.21
C LYS A 203 -17.79 11.98 12.71
N SER A 204 -16.72 12.24 11.96
CA SER A 204 -16.81 12.42 10.50
C SER A 204 -17.28 11.17 9.74
N PHE A 205 -17.21 9.99 10.37
CA PHE A 205 -17.71 8.74 9.80
C PHE A 205 -19.09 8.33 10.35
N GLN A 206 -19.59 8.99 11.40
CA GLN A 206 -20.73 8.48 12.18
C GLN A 206 -22.04 8.40 11.39
N SER A 207 -22.28 9.34 10.47
CA SER A 207 -23.53 9.37 9.69
C SER A 207 -23.69 8.13 8.83
N PHE A 208 -22.59 7.62 8.26
CA PHE A 208 -22.62 6.39 7.47
C PHE A 208 -22.99 5.18 8.34
N LEU A 209 -22.51 5.14 9.59
CA LEU A 209 -22.86 4.07 10.53
C LEU A 209 -24.34 4.14 10.95
N PHE A 210 -24.80 5.31 11.39
CA PHE A 210 -26.17 5.50 11.88
C PHE A 210 -27.23 5.34 10.79
N ASN A 211 -26.91 5.64 9.54
CA ASN A 211 -27.80 5.46 8.40
C ASN A 211 -27.69 4.07 7.75
N ASN A 212 -27.03 3.10 8.42
CA ASN A 212 -26.77 1.76 7.90
C ASN A 212 -26.07 1.73 6.52
N GLN A 213 -25.30 2.77 6.17
CA GLN A 213 -24.48 2.84 4.97
C GLN A 213 -23.12 2.15 5.19
N ILE A 214 -23.16 0.89 5.62
CA ILE A 214 -22.01 0.13 6.10
C ILE A 214 -20.93 -0.03 5.04
N GLU A 215 -21.30 -0.26 3.77
CA GLU A 215 -20.31 -0.36 2.68
C GLU A 215 -19.49 0.94 2.52
N ILE A 216 -20.13 2.10 2.67
CA ILE A 216 -19.45 3.41 2.57
C ILE A 216 -18.60 3.67 3.82
N PHE A 217 -19.11 3.29 4.99
CA PHE A 217 -18.41 3.40 6.27
C PHE A 217 -17.11 2.60 6.25
N GLU A 218 -17.18 1.30 5.90
CA GLU A 218 -16.01 0.42 5.82
C GLU A 218 -15.01 0.90 4.78
N ARG A 219 -15.47 1.26 3.57
CA ARG A 219 -14.58 1.76 2.51
C ARG A 219 -13.79 2.98 2.93
N LYS A 220 -14.43 3.95 3.59
CA LYS A 220 -13.78 5.18 4.04
C LYS A 220 -12.77 4.90 5.16
N LEU A 221 -13.11 4.02 6.11
CA LEU A 221 -12.22 3.66 7.20
C LEU A 221 -11.04 2.80 6.73
N ALA A 222 -11.25 1.83 5.84
CA ALA A 222 -10.19 1.07 5.21
C ALA A 222 -9.19 2.00 4.49
N LEU A 223 -9.68 2.86 3.60
CA LEU A 223 -8.82 3.85 2.91
C LEU A 223 -8.04 4.73 3.88
N HIS A 224 -8.65 5.15 4.99
CA HIS A 224 -7.97 5.93 6.04
C HIS A 224 -6.87 5.11 6.73
N PHE A 225 -7.19 3.87 7.13
CA PHE A 225 -6.26 2.96 7.80
C PHE A 225 -5.01 2.68 6.96
N TYR A 226 -5.17 2.29 5.70
CA TYR A 226 -4.03 1.96 4.85
C TYR A 226 -3.19 3.20 4.51
N LYS A 227 -3.81 4.33 4.15
CA LYS A 227 -3.09 5.60 3.94
C LYS A 227 -2.30 6.01 5.17
N LEU A 228 -2.89 5.84 6.35
CA LEU A 228 -2.21 6.14 7.60
C LEU A 228 -1.04 5.18 7.82
N SER A 229 -1.27 3.87 7.65
CA SER A 229 -0.25 2.83 7.79
C SER A 229 0.96 3.09 6.88
N THR A 230 0.75 3.40 5.60
CA THR A 230 1.80 3.76 4.63
C THR A 230 2.69 4.91 5.12
N ASN A 231 2.06 5.93 5.70
CA ASN A 231 2.78 7.09 6.20
C ASN A 231 3.50 6.81 7.52
N GLN A 232 3.07 5.80 8.28
CA GLN A 232 3.50 5.55 9.65
C GLN A 232 4.44 4.36 9.84
N THR A 233 4.51 3.44 8.89
CA THR A 233 5.35 2.24 8.98
C THR A 233 6.52 2.28 8.00
N GLU A 234 7.59 1.55 8.30
CA GLU A 234 8.62 1.24 7.30
C GLU A 234 8.04 0.29 6.23
N ILE A 235 8.08 0.69 4.97
CA ILE A 235 7.43 -0.04 3.86
C ILE A 235 8.39 -1.09 3.28
N ASN A 236 9.70 -0.87 3.40
CA ASN A 236 10.72 -1.81 2.94
C ASN A 236 10.99 -2.89 4.00
N SER A 237 9.93 -3.59 4.42
CA SER A 237 10.00 -4.62 5.45
C SER A 237 9.13 -5.82 5.09
N PRO A 238 9.54 -7.06 5.44
CA PRO A 238 8.66 -8.22 5.28
C PRO A 238 7.36 -8.08 6.09
N TYR A 239 7.35 -7.27 7.17
CA TYR A 239 6.16 -7.09 8.01
C TYR A 239 5.09 -6.15 7.42
N THR A 240 5.34 -5.54 6.26
CA THR A 240 4.44 -4.61 5.57
C THR A 240 4.13 -5.04 4.13
N ASP A 241 4.36 -6.30 3.81
CA ASP A 241 3.97 -6.96 2.55
C ASP A 241 2.49 -6.74 2.17
N TRP A 242 1.57 -6.91 3.12
CA TRP A 242 0.14 -6.67 2.96
C TRP A 242 -0.18 -5.23 2.54
N LEU A 243 0.55 -4.26 3.13
CA LEU A 243 0.39 -2.84 2.86
C LEU A 243 0.94 -2.46 1.48
N VAL A 244 2.05 -3.08 1.07
CA VAL A 244 2.62 -2.93 -0.28
C VAL A 244 1.68 -3.53 -1.33
N SER A 245 1.09 -4.70 -1.06
CA SER A 245 0.08 -5.32 -1.94
C SER A 245 -1.09 -4.38 -2.17
N TRP A 246 -1.66 -3.87 -1.07
CA TRP A 246 -2.78 -2.95 -1.11
C TRP A 246 -2.48 -1.67 -1.89
N LEU A 247 -1.29 -1.08 -1.70
CA LEU A 247 -0.86 0.11 -2.44
C LEU A 247 -0.82 -0.16 -3.95
N ARG A 248 -0.36 -1.34 -4.37
CA ARG A 248 -0.32 -1.72 -5.80
C ARG A 248 -1.71 -1.94 -6.40
N GLU A 249 -2.67 -2.38 -5.59
CA GLU A 249 -4.06 -2.60 -6.03
C GLU A 249 -4.84 -1.29 -6.14
N ILE A 250 -4.62 -0.35 -5.21
CA ILE A 250 -5.36 0.93 -5.14
C ILE A 250 -4.75 2.00 -6.06
N ILE A 251 -3.43 2.03 -6.21
CA ILE A 251 -2.78 2.85 -7.24
C ILE A 251 -3.11 2.15 -8.55
N GLN A 252 -4.25 2.51 -9.15
CA GLN A 252 -4.75 1.99 -10.43
C GLN A 252 -3.58 1.59 -11.32
N LYS A 253 -3.40 0.28 -11.52
CA LYS A 253 -2.58 -0.18 -12.63
C LYS A 253 -3.25 0.36 -13.90
N PRO A 254 -2.49 0.85 -14.89
CA PRO A 254 -3.00 0.88 -16.24
C PRO A 254 -3.58 -0.50 -16.54
N ASP A 255 -4.81 -0.57 -17.05
CA ASP A 255 -5.61 -1.81 -17.15
C ASP A 255 -4.92 -2.96 -17.90
N GLN A 256 -3.79 -2.73 -18.56
CA GLN A 256 -2.90 -3.78 -19.05
C GLN A 256 -1.45 -3.32 -18.93
N ASN A 257 -0.62 -4.11 -18.25
CA ASN A 257 0.83 -3.90 -18.25
C ASN A 257 1.43 -4.53 -19.50
N ILE A 258 1.15 -3.90 -20.63
CA ILE A 258 1.33 -4.48 -21.96
C ILE A 258 2.79 -4.90 -22.23
N LEU A 259 3.76 -4.10 -21.78
CA LEU A 259 5.20 -4.40 -21.94
C LEU A 259 5.65 -5.65 -21.18
N GLU A 260 5.04 -5.96 -20.03
CA GLU A 260 5.42 -7.13 -19.21
C GLU A 260 4.99 -8.45 -19.87
N THR A 261 3.91 -8.42 -20.65
CA THR A 261 3.32 -9.62 -21.25
C THR A 261 3.78 -9.87 -22.69
N THR A 262 4.17 -8.86 -23.48
CA THR A 262 4.56 -9.11 -24.89
C THR A 262 6.06 -9.35 -25.12
N TYR A 263 6.97 -8.71 -24.38
CA TYR A 263 8.42 -8.75 -24.69
C TYR A 263 9.26 -9.54 -23.68
N LEU A 264 8.71 -9.80 -22.49
CA LEU A 264 9.40 -10.55 -21.44
C LEU A 264 8.87 -11.98 -21.30
N GLU A 265 7.73 -12.29 -21.92
CA GLU A 265 7.19 -13.65 -22.01
C GLU A 265 8.10 -14.50 -22.92
N ASN A 266 8.73 -15.53 -22.33
CA ASN A 266 9.75 -16.42 -22.92
C ASN A 266 11.15 -15.83 -23.20
N HIS A 267 11.64 -14.93 -22.33
CA HIS A 267 13.00 -14.37 -22.36
C HIS A 267 14.17 -15.37 -22.50
N ARG A 268 14.00 -16.65 -22.08
CA ARG A 268 15.04 -17.68 -22.20
C ARG A 268 15.30 -18.10 -23.64
N LEU A 269 14.31 -17.97 -24.52
CA LEU A 269 14.40 -18.34 -25.94
C LEU A 269 14.97 -17.21 -26.80
N LEU A 270 15.04 -15.98 -26.26
CA LEU A 270 15.59 -14.83 -26.97
C LEU A 270 17.11 -14.94 -27.12
N SER A 271 17.59 -14.57 -28.30
CA SER A 271 19.01 -14.34 -28.61
C SER A 271 19.57 -13.15 -27.81
N PHE A 272 20.90 -13.06 -27.74
CA PHE A 272 21.56 -11.94 -27.07
C PHE A 272 21.13 -10.58 -27.67
N THR A 273 21.02 -10.49 -29.00
CA THR A 273 20.66 -9.26 -29.72
C THR A 273 19.25 -8.80 -29.36
N GLU A 274 18.29 -9.73 -29.28
CA GLU A 274 16.90 -9.42 -28.88
C GLU A 274 16.84 -8.94 -27.43
N ARG A 275 17.56 -9.61 -26.53
CA ARG A 275 17.68 -9.18 -25.12
C ARG A 275 18.31 -7.79 -25.02
N GLU A 276 19.37 -7.51 -25.79
CA GLU A 276 20.02 -6.21 -25.80
C GLU A 276 19.08 -5.11 -26.32
N LEU A 277 18.29 -5.40 -27.35
CA LEU A 277 17.29 -4.47 -27.88
C LEU A 277 16.23 -4.11 -26.83
N ILE A 278 15.66 -5.11 -26.16
CA ILE A 278 14.67 -4.94 -25.08
C ILE A 278 15.30 -4.19 -23.89
N TYR A 279 16.51 -4.55 -23.50
CA TYR A 279 17.23 -3.87 -22.41
C TYR A 279 17.45 -2.39 -22.71
N ASN A 280 17.83 -2.06 -23.95
CA ASN A 280 18.00 -0.69 -24.40
C ASN A 280 16.69 0.09 -24.46
N LEU A 281 15.58 -0.57 -24.82
CA LEU A 281 14.24 0.04 -24.75
C LEU A 281 13.97 0.54 -23.33
N PHE A 282 14.15 -0.31 -22.31
CA PHE A 282 13.92 0.09 -20.91
C PHE A 282 14.84 1.22 -20.44
N ARG A 283 16.12 1.20 -20.82
CA ARG A 283 17.06 2.30 -20.50
C ARG A 283 16.63 3.62 -21.12
N VAL A 284 16.13 3.61 -22.37
CA VAL A 284 15.62 4.82 -23.02
C VAL A 284 14.31 5.28 -22.39
N LEU A 285 13.37 4.38 -22.08
CA LEU A 285 12.13 4.74 -21.38
C LEU A 285 12.41 5.38 -20.01
N ALA A 286 13.38 4.86 -19.26
CA ALA A 286 13.81 5.45 -17.99
C ALA A 286 14.41 6.85 -18.18
N PHE A 287 15.26 7.04 -19.19
CA PHE A 287 15.75 8.37 -19.56
C PHE A 287 14.61 9.34 -19.86
N LEU A 288 13.66 8.95 -20.74
CA LEU A 288 12.53 9.80 -21.14
C LEU A 288 11.58 10.14 -19.98
N LYS A 289 11.48 9.26 -18.97
CA LYS A 289 10.72 9.52 -17.74
C LYS A 289 11.40 10.59 -16.87
N SER A 290 12.73 10.61 -16.84
CA SER A 290 13.51 11.62 -16.11
C SER A 290 13.75 12.93 -16.88
N TYR A 291 13.48 12.95 -18.19
CA TYR A 291 13.77 14.10 -19.04
C TYR A 291 12.66 15.17 -18.93
N GLU A 292 13.03 16.40 -18.55
CA GLU A 292 12.10 17.53 -18.36
C GLU A 292 11.61 18.18 -19.68
N GLY A 293 11.84 17.54 -20.82
CA GLY A 293 11.43 18.04 -22.12
C GLY A 293 9.92 18.05 -22.34
N LYS A 294 9.44 19.02 -23.12
CA LYS A 294 8.04 19.08 -23.54
C LYS A 294 7.70 17.90 -24.46
N ARG A 295 6.65 17.16 -24.09
CA ARG A 295 6.02 16.14 -24.93
C ARG A 295 4.90 16.79 -25.73
N LYS A 296 4.84 16.51 -27.02
CA LYS A 296 3.78 16.99 -27.91
C LYS A 296 2.81 15.85 -28.17
N PRO A 297 1.59 15.87 -27.59
CA PRO A 297 0.61 14.82 -27.84
C PRO A 297 0.18 14.82 -29.31
N THR A 298 -0.13 13.65 -29.84
CA THR A 298 -0.60 13.42 -31.21
C THR A 298 -1.48 12.18 -31.21
N MET A 299 -2.54 12.19 -32.01
CA MET A 299 -3.41 11.03 -32.19
C MET A 299 -3.08 10.33 -33.50
N ILE A 300 -2.93 9.00 -33.48
CA ILE A 300 -2.76 8.18 -34.68
C ILE A 300 -3.82 7.08 -34.59
N ASN A 301 -4.77 7.05 -35.52
CA ASN A 301 -5.85 6.04 -35.58
C ASN A 301 -6.61 5.82 -34.26
N ARG A 302 -6.89 6.92 -33.53
CA ARG A 302 -7.54 6.94 -32.19
C ARG A 302 -6.67 6.44 -31.03
N ASP A 303 -5.43 6.04 -31.29
CA ASP A 303 -4.44 5.78 -30.26
C ASP A 303 -3.63 7.04 -29.93
N SER A 304 -3.33 7.21 -28.66
CA SER A 304 -2.58 8.36 -28.15
C SER A 304 -1.08 8.13 -28.28
N TYR A 305 -0.39 9.07 -28.91
CA TYR A 305 1.06 9.12 -29.07
C TYR A 305 1.61 10.45 -28.55
N SER A 306 2.91 10.46 -28.25
CA SER A 306 3.64 11.67 -27.91
C SER A 306 4.91 11.77 -28.72
N THR A 307 5.17 12.96 -29.25
CA THR A 307 6.46 13.29 -29.87
C THR A 307 7.34 14.01 -28.86
N ILE A 308 8.55 13.49 -28.67
CA ILE A 308 9.59 14.06 -27.79
C ILE A 308 10.85 14.32 -28.60
N SER A 309 11.53 15.43 -28.26
CA SER A 309 12.80 15.80 -28.89
C SER A 309 13.82 16.22 -27.85
N PHE A 310 15.06 15.73 -28.00
CA PHE A 310 16.15 15.98 -27.06
C PHE A 310 17.52 15.88 -27.76
N PRO A 311 18.58 16.52 -27.23
CA PRO A 311 19.94 16.34 -27.73
C PRO A 311 20.41 14.88 -27.57
N LEU A 312 20.93 14.28 -28.64
CA LEU A 312 21.49 12.91 -28.59
C LEU A 312 22.60 12.78 -27.53
N ALA A 313 23.37 13.85 -27.34
CA ALA A 313 24.44 13.91 -26.35
C ALA A 313 23.94 13.72 -24.90
N ASP A 314 22.70 14.07 -24.60
CA ASP A 314 22.13 13.93 -23.25
C ASP A 314 21.86 12.46 -22.94
N LEU A 315 21.26 11.74 -23.89
CA LEU A 315 21.10 10.29 -23.78
C LEU A 315 22.45 9.58 -23.71
N VAL A 316 23.43 9.99 -24.52
CA VAL A 316 24.79 9.42 -24.48
C VAL A 316 25.41 9.59 -23.09
N ASN A 317 25.27 10.75 -22.46
CA ASN A 317 25.77 10.98 -21.10
C ASN A 317 24.99 10.17 -20.06
N TYR A 318 23.66 10.08 -20.19
CA TYR A 318 22.81 9.27 -19.31
C TYR A 318 23.25 7.80 -19.29
N LEU A 319 23.59 7.27 -20.47
CA LEU A 319 24.12 5.91 -20.63
C LEU A 319 25.61 5.78 -20.26
N HIS A 320 26.17 6.76 -19.55
CA HIS A 320 27.57 6.82 -19.10
C HIS A 320 28.61 6.68 -20.22
N MET A 321 28.24 7.06 -21.45
CA MET A 321 29.14 7.04 -22.59
C MET A 321 29.70 8.44 -22.85
N SER A 322 30.94 8.51 -23.35
CA SER A 322 31.55 9.78 -23.75
C SER A 322 30.93 10.37 -25.02
N LYS A 323 30.30 11.53 -24.91
CA LYS A 323 29.81 12.34 -26.07
C LYS A 323 30.92 12.86 -27.00
N LYS A 324 32.18 12.85 -26.54
CA LYS A 324 33.35 13.20 -27.38
C LYS A 324 33.78 12.05 -28.28
N ASN A 325 33.39 10.81 -27.94
CA ASN A 325 33.73 9.63 -28.70
C ASN A 325 32.70 9.41 -29.82
N LYS A 326 33.13 9.62 -31.07
CA LYS A 326 32.26 9.42 -32.26
C LYS A 326 31.67 8.02 -32.34
N ARG A 327 32.40 6.98 -31.89
CA ARG A 327 31.88 5.59 -31.87
C ARG A 327 30.72 5.43 -30.89
N HIS A 328 30.75 6.11 -29.75
CA HIS A 328 29.65 6.07 -28.78
C HIS A 328 28.41 6.78 -29.32
N ILE A 329 28.57 7.94 -29.95
CA ILE A 329 27.48 8.65 -30.62
C ILE A 329 26.83 7.74 -31.68
N GLN A 330 27.65 7.09 -32.52
CA GLN A 330 27.17 6.14 -33.53
C GLN A 330 26.45 4.94 -32.92
N LYS A 331 26.98 4.37 -31.82
CA LYS A 331 26.36 3.26 -31.11
C LYS A 331 24.96 3.61 -30.60
N VAL A 332 24.81 4.76 -29.94
CA VAL A 332 23.50 5.21 -29.42
C VAL A 332 22.55 5.55 -30.57
N SER A 333 23.03 6.16 -31.65
CA SER A 333 22.21 6.42 -32.84
C SER A 333 21.71 5.13 -33.49
N LYS A 334 22.56 4.09 -33.57
CA LYS A 334 22.19 2.79 -34.13
C LYS A 334 21.17 2.08 -33.24
N MET A 335 21.39 2.10 -31.92
CA MET A 335 20.44 1.58 -30.93
C MET A 335 19.03 2.20 -31.09
N LEU A 336 18.94 3.52 -31.28
CA LEU A 336 17.66 4.19 -31.52
C LEU A 336 17.01 3.77 -32.84
N GLN A 337 17.82 3.54 -33.88
CA GLN A 337 17.32 3.03 -35.17
C GLN A 337 16.76 1.62 -35.04
N ASP A 338 17.39 0.77 -34.22
CA ASP A 338 16.99 -0.63 -34.04
C ASP A 338 15.63 -0.75 -33.32
N PHE A 339 15.14 0.29 -32.62
CA PHE A 339 13.78 0.27 -32.06
C PHE A 339 12.67 0.17 -33.11
N ILE A 340 12.96 0.47 -34.38
CA ILE A 340 12.00 0.29 -35.48
C ILE A 340 11.74 -1.21 -35.74
N SER A 341 12.67 -2.10 -35.35
CA SER A 341 12.49 -3.55 -35.49
C SER A 341 11.80 -4.19 -34.29
N LEU A 342 11.35 -3.41 -33.29
CA LEU A 342 10.49 -3.95 -32.24
C LEU A 342 9.15 -4.33 -32.87
N GLU A 343 8.66 -5.52 -32.51
CA GLU A 343 7.34 -5.95 -32.92
C GLU A 343 6.26 -4.96 -32.39
N PRO A 344 5.04 -4.98 -32.94
CA PRO A 344 3.92 -4.31 -32.30
C PRO A 344 3.47 -5.11 -31.08
N ILE A 345 2.86 -4.41 -30.12
CA ILE A 345 2.02 -5.06 -29.13
C ILE A 345 0.78 -5.62 -29.82
N ILE A 346 0.39 -6.84 -29.52
CA ILE A 346 -0.89 -7.40 -29.96
C ILE A 346 -1.83 -7.55 -28.75
N GLN A 347 -2.97 -6.86 -28.79
CA GLN A 347 -4.08 -7.07 -27.87
C GLN A 347 -5.17 -7.88 -28.57
N THR A 348 -5.45 -9.09 -28.09
CA THR A 348 -6.49 -9.96 -28.65
C THR A 348 -7.76 -9.86 -27.79
N PHE A 349 -8.88 -9.50 -28.40
CA PHE A 349 -10.19 -9.39 -27.74
C PHE A 349 -11.08 -10.60 -27.99
N SER A 350 -10.87 -11.29 -29.11
CA SER A 350 -11.46 -12.58 -29.48
C SER A 350 -10.63 -13.23 -30.58
N ASP A 351 -10.99 -14.45 -30.99
CA ASP A 351 -10.29 -15.20 -32.04
C ASP A 351 -10.14 -14.44 -33.38
N THR A 352 -11.03 -13.48 -33.65
CA THR A 352 -11.04 -12.69 -34.90
C THR A 352 -10.87 -11.19 -34.69
N HIS A 353 -10.79 -10.72 -33.45
CA HIS A 353 -10.65 -9.29 -33.15
C HIS A 353 -9.38 -9.05 -32.34
N PHE A 354 -8.45 -8.30 -32.93
CA PHE A 354 -7.22 -7.89 -32.29
C PHE A 354 -6.85 -6.45 -32.67
N GLN A 355 -6.01 -5.83 -31.86
CA GLN A 355 -5.40 -4.53 -32.14
C GLN A 355 -3.88 -4.69 -32.04
N ALA A 356 -3.16 -4.20 -33.05
CA ALA A 356 -1.71 -4.12 -33.05
C ALA A 356 -1.27 -2.67 -32.82
N LEU A 357 -0.50 -2.42 -31.76
CA LEU A 357 0.01 -1.09 -31.42
C LEU A 357 1.53 -1.02 -31.61
N VAL A 358 1.97 -0.13 -32.48
CA VAL A 358 3.39 0.10 -32.75
C VAL A 358 3.98 1.04 -31.68
N PHE A 359 5.09 0.65 -31.06
CA PHE A 359 5.74 1.47 -30.03
C PHE A 359 6.23 2.81 -30.54
N PHE A 360 6.98 2.78 -31.64
CA PHE A 360 7.61 3.94 -32.25
C PHE A 360 7.11 4.08 -33.69
N THR A 361 6.28 5.07 -33.95
CA THR A 361 5.83 5.36 -35.32
C THR A 361 6.88 6.15 -36.10
N ASN A 362 7.80 6.80 -35.39
CA ASN A 362 8.88 7.58 -35.99
C ASN A 362 10.06 7.71 -35.01
N VAL A 363 11.28 7.44 -35.49
CA VAL A 363 12.52 7.74 -34.77
C VAL A 363 13.51 8.39 -35.74
N LYS A 364 13.96 9.60 -35.42
CA LYS A 364 14.90 10.38 -36.23
C LYS A 364 16.03 10.93 -35.39
N VAL A 365 17.24 10.88 -35.93
CA VAL A 365 18.40 11.60 -35.41
C VAL A 365 18.85 12.57 -36.48
N LEU A 366 18.66 13.87 -36.24
CA LEU A 366 18.91 14.91 -37.24
C LEU A 366 20.00 15.88 -36.76
N PRO A 367 20.97 16.25 -37.61
CA PRO A 367 21.91 17.31 -37.28
C PRO A 367 21.19 18.66 -37.22
N ARG A 368 21.49 19.45 -36.18
CA ARG A 368 21.03 20.83 -36.01
C ARG A 368 22.21 21.69 -35.59
N GLY A 369 22.92 22.25 -36.57
CA GLY A 369 24.18 22.93 -36.33
C GLY A 369 25.24 21.97 -35.78
N ARG A 370 25.80 22.28 -34.60
CA ARG A 370 26.86 21.47 -33.95
C ARG A 370 26.33 20.32 -33.10
N ILE A 371 25.01 20.18 -32.94
CA ILE A 371 24.39 19.14 -32.12
C ILE A 371 23.53 18.21 -32.98
N SER A 372 23.37 16.97 -32.56
CA SER A 372 22.36 16.05 -33.12
C SER A 372 21.15 16.02 -32.21
N ILE A 373 19.96 16.17 -32.78
CA ILE A 373 18.69 16.12 -32.07
C ILE A 373 18.01 14.81 -32.40
N VAL A 374 17.63 14.07 -31.36
CA VAL A 374 16.69 12.96 -31.46
C VAL A 374 15.29 13.53 -31.49
N SER A 375 14.45 13.02 -32.38
CA SER A 375 13.01 13.24 -32.38
C SER A 375 12.32 11.89 -32.56
N MET A 376 11.48 11.51 -31.62
CA MET A 376 10.75 10.24 -31.65
C MET A 376 9.29 10.41 -31.27
N THR A 377 8.42 9.68 -31.97
CA THR A 377 6.99 9.60 -31.72
C THR A 377 6.68 8.21 -31.21
N LEU A 378 6.16 8.13 -29.99
CA LEU A 378 5.94 6.87 -29.29
C LEU A 378 4.59 6.81 -28.59
N ALA A 379 4.03 5.60 -28.44
CA ALA A 379 2.71 5.38 -27.86
C ALA A 379 2.66 5.84 -26.39
N GLU A 380 1.60 6.55 -25.99
CA GLU A 380 1.42 7.06 -24.61
C GLU A 380 1.32 5.94 -23.57
N GLN A 381 0.93 4.74 -24.01
CA GLN A 381 0.88 3.56 -23.16
C GLN A 381 2.28 3.21 -22.60
N LEU A 382 3.37 3.53 -23.33
CA LEU A 382 4.75 3.37 -22.85
C LEU A 382 5.11 4.33 -21.71
N PHE A 383 4.42 5.47 -21.61
CA PHE A 383 4.60 6.42 -20.50
C PHE A 383 3.66 6.13 -19.33
N SER A 384 2.51 5.53 -19.61
CA SER A 384 1.57 5.02 -18.61
C SER A 384 2.15 3.82 -17.86
N TYR A 385 3.15 3.16 -18.45
CA TYR A 385 3.97 2.15 -17.82
C TYR A 385 4.73 2.74 -16.62
N ASN A 386 4.17 2.54 -15.42
CA ASN A 386 4.90 2.73 -14.17
C ASN A 386 5.88 1.57 -14.01
N PHE A 387 7.04 1.63 -14.67
CA PHE A 387 8.18 0.76 -14.33
C PHE A 387 8.34 0.85 -12.81
N PRO A 388 8.18 -0.25 -12.05
CA PRO A 388 8.05 -0.14 -10.61
C PRO A 388 9.34 0.32 -9.91
N PHE A 389 10.40 0.63 -10.67
CA PHE A 389 11.68 1.03 -10.12
C PHE A 389 12.31 2.16 -10.94
N TYR A 390 12.90 3.12 -10.23
CA TYR A 390 13.94 3.97 -10.76
C TYR A 390 15.10 3.04 -11.17
N LEU A 391 15.33 2.84 -12.47
CA LEU A 391 16.54 2.16 -12.93
C LEU A 391 17.73 3.00 -12.43
N THR A 392 18.44 2.46 -11.44
CA THR A 392 19.62 3.13 -10.91
C THR A 392 20.69 3.21 -12.00
N SER A 393 21.70 4.05 -11.79
CA SER A 393 22.83 4.16 -12.72
C SER A 393 23.59 2.84 -12.94
N TYR A 394 23.33 1.80 -12.13
CA TYR A 394 23.81 0.44 -12.35
C TYR A 394 23.38 -0.10 -13.72
N PHE A 395 22.13 0.13 -14.14
CA PHE A 395 21.60 -0.37 -15.41
C PHE A 395 22.03 0.46 -16.62
N ASN A 396 22.74 1.58 -16.40
CA ASN A 396 23.15 2.47 -17.48
C ASN A 396 24.41 2.01 -18.20
N GLN A 397 25.10 0.97 -17.72
CA GLN A 397 26.27 0.41 -18.40
C GLN A 397 26.53 -1.03 -17.97
N TRP A 398 27.19 -1.79 -18.84
CA TRP A 398 27.78 -3.09 -18.49
C TRP A 398 29.16 -3.20 -19.12
N ASN A 399 30.11 -3.77 -18.39
CA ASN A 399 31.50 -3.89 -18.82
C ASN A 399 31.78 -5.22 -19.52
N ASN A 400 30.93 -6.23 -19.28
CA ASN A 400 31.08 -7.55 -19.86
C ASN A 400 29.71 -8.25 -20.02
N LYS A 401 29.67 -9.34 -20.79
CA LYS A 401 28.44 -10.09 -21.07
C LYS A 401 27.74 -10.64 -19.82
N TYR A 402 28.48 -11.01 -18.78
CA TYR A 402 27.87 -11.56 -17.56
C TYR A 402 27.18 -10.48 -16.74
N GLU A 403 27.75 -9.28 -16.69
CA GLU A 403 27.10 -8.12 -16.06
C GLU A 403 25.79 -7.78 -16.78
N PHE A 404 25.78 -7.81 -18.11
CA PHE A 404 24.55 -7.69 -18.88
C PHE A 404 23.53 -8.77 -18.51
N HIS A 405 23.93 -10.05 -18.47
CA HIS A 405 23.00 -11.13 -18.12
C HIS A 405 22.43 -10.99 -16.71
N VAL A 406 23.24 -10.58 -15.72
CA VAL A 406 22.77 -10.33 -14.35
C VAL A 406 21.78 -9.17 -14.33
N GLN A 407 22.12 -8.04 -14.95
CA GLN A 407 21.23 -6.88 -15.01
C GLN A 407 19.90 -7.21 -15.72
N PHE A 408 19.97 -7.95 -16.83
CA PHE A 408 18.78 -8.38 -17.57
C PHE A 408 17.90 -9.33 -16.74
N GLU A 409 18.50 -10.27 -16.01
CA GLU A 409 17.75 -11.19 -15.14
C GLU A 409 17.08 -10.45 -13.97
N ILE A 410 17.78 -9.49 -13.36
CA ILE A 410 17.19 -8.62 -12.33
C ILE A 410 16.02 -7.84 -12.93
N LEU A 411 16.18 -7.26 -14.11
CA LEU A 411 15.11 -6.52 -14.80
C LEU A 411 13.87 -7.40 -14.98
N LEU A 412 14.05 -8.63 -15.46
CA LEU A 412 12.98 -9.61 -15.64
C LEU A 412 12.24 -9.94 -14.35
N ILE A 413 12.98 -10.28 -13.29
CA ILE A 413 12.41 -10.60 -11.98
C ILE A 413 11.60 -9.41 -11.47
N MET A 414 12.13 -8.21 -11.63
CA MET A 414 11.49 -6.97 -11.19
C MET A 414 10.21 -6.66 -11.97
N SER A 415 10.16 -7.04 -13.25
CA SER A 415 8.99 -6.93 -14.14
C SER A 415 7.90 -8.00 -13.93
N THR A 416 8.00 -8.85 -12.89
CA THR A 416 6.92 -9.79 -12.55
C THR A 416 5.86 -9.17 -11.63
N LEU A 417 4.64 -9.73 -11.63
CA LEU A 417 3.57 -9.29 -10.73
C LEU A 417 3.82 -9.66 -9.25
N SER A 418 4.62 -10.70 -8.99
CA SER A 418 4.91 -11.20 -7.64
C SER A 418 5.54 -10.12 -6.75
N LEU A 419 5.13 -10.07 -5.48
CA LEU A 419 5.76 -9.24 -4.44
C LEU A 419 7.15 -9.79 -4.06
N GLN A 420 7.27 -11.11 -3.98
CA GLN A 420 8.53 -11.77 -3.70
C GLN A 420 9.34 -11.88 -5.00
N LYS A 421 10.49 -11.23 -5.01
CA LYS A 421 11.45 -11.24 -6.12
C LYS A 421 12.51 -12.28 -5.82
N GLN A 422 12.51 -13.38 -6.58
CA GLN A 422 13.42 -14.49 -6.36
C GLN A 422 14.33 -14.67 -7.57
N LEU A 423 15.64 -14.71 -7.32
CA LEU A 423 16.65 -15.14 -8.30
C LEU A 423 17.22 -16.48 -7.84
N GLN A 424 16.99 -17.54 -8.62
CA GLN A 424 17.59 -18.85 -8.37
C GLN A 424 19.06 -18.84 -8.82
N VAL A 425 19.94 -18.37 -7.95
CA VAL A 425 21.36 -18.09 -8.27
C VAL A 425 22.06 -19.31 -8.88
N GLN A 426 21.80 -20.51 -8.36
CA GLN A 426 22.43 -21.73 -8.88
C GLN A 426 22.00 -22.01 -10.33
N GLN A 427 20.69 -22.03 -10.59
CA GLN A 427 20.14 -22.22 -11.95
C GLN A 427 20.64 -21.14 -12.92
N PHE A 428 20.72 -19.89 -12.46
CA PHE A 428 21.26 -18.79 -13.25
C PHE A 428 22.74 -19.00 -13.61
N LEU A 429 23.55 -19.58 -12.74
CA LEU A 429 24.98 -19.78 -13.01
C LEU A 429 25.25 -21.00 -13.89
N GLU A 430 24.44 -22.05 -13.78
CA GLU A 430 24.56 -23.29 -14.55
C GLU A 430 24.50 -23.04 -16.07
N GLN A 431 23.83 -21.97 -16.51
CA GLN A 431 23.73 -21.63 -17.93
C GLN A 431 25.06 -21.21 -18.60
N PHE A 432 26.10 -20.86 -17.82
CA PHE A 432 27.32 -20.25 -18.37
C PHE A 432 28.49 -21.24 -18.54
N ASN A 433 28.44 -22.45 -17.99
CA ASN A 433 29.54 -23.41 -17.95
C ASN A 433 30.92 -22.76 -17.66
N ILE A 434 31.04 -22.15 -16.47
CA ILE A 434 32.19 -21.33 -16.06
C ILE A 434 32.86 -21.84 -14.78
N SER A 435 34.14 -21.49 -14.61
CA SER A 435 34.92 -21.83 -13.41
C SER A 435 34.36 -21.21 -12.11
N ASN A 436 34.64 -21.86 -10.97
CA ASN A 436 34.20 -21.41 -9.65
C ASN A 436 34.64 -19.98 -9.30
N LYS A 437 35.84 -19.58 -9.75
CA LYS A 437 36.32 -18.19 -9.59
C LYS A 437 35.38 -17.21 -10.31
N LYS A 438 35.01 -17.52 -11.56
CA LYS A 438 34.14 -16.66 -12.35
C LYS A 438 32.71 -16.64 -11.81
N GLN A 439 32.21 -17.77 -11.30
CA GLN A 439 30.91 -17.82 -10.62
C GLN A 439 30.88 -16.89 -9.40
N THR A 440 31.95 -16.87 -8.60
CA THR A 440 32.08 -15.94 -7.46
C THR A 440 32.00 -14.49 -7.90
N ASP A 441 32.67 -14.12 -9.00
CA ASP A 441 32.60 -12.76 -9.54
C ASP A 441 31.19 -12.38 -9.99
N ILE A 442 30.45 -13.31 -10.62
CA ILE A 442 29.06 -13.06 -11.03
C ILE A 442 28.13 -12.92 -9.82
N LYS A 443 28.30 -13.74 -8.78
CA LYS A 443 27.53 -13.62 -7.52
C LYS A 443 27.68 -12.24 -6.89
N ARG A 444 28.88 -11.64 -6.97
CA ARG A 444 29.11 -10.26 -6.49
C ARG A 444 28.33 -9.21 -7.28
N LEU A 445 28.05 -9.43 -8.56
CA LEU A 445 27.23 -8.53 -9.38
C LEU A 445 25.74 -8.57 -9.00
N ILE A 446 25.27 -9.67 -8.40
CA ILE A 446 23.87 -9.83 -7.95
C ILE A 446 23.61 -9.07 -6.65
N ILE A 447 24.61 -9.02 -5.76
CA ILE A 447 24.48 -8.43 -4.41
C ILE A 447 24.67 -6.90 -4.43
N LYS A 448 25.15 -6.35 -5.55
CA LYS A 448 25.45 -4.94 -5.73
C LYS A 448 24.20 -4.11 -6.00
#